data_AF-A0A1F5K9Q5-F1
#
_entry.id   AF-A0A1F5K9Q5-F1
#
_cell.length_a   1.000
_cell.length_b   1.000
_cell.length_c   1.000
_cell.angle_alpha   90.00
_cell.angle_beta   90.00
_cell.angle_gamma   90.00
#
_symmetry.space_group_name_H-M   'P 1'
#
loop_
_entity.id
_entity.type
_entity.pdbx_description
1 polymer ?
#
loop_
_entity_poly.entity_id
_entity_poly.type
_entity_poly.pdbx_seq_one_letter_code
_entity_poly.pdbx_strand_id
1 'polypeptide(L)'
;MVGIEQRQQYVPVELVEWLGISRTTLFRWDGVEVSSSQRDCNGNRFYTRETAVEIANKVVSKNRMSGDLSVIGKRFTSEEITLRMGRFMLASYFIDPLACLMSFENLVSVSNISNDVQRLIATDVIRRERGDRIRARVWKFFYQYEACKDCLDKQRI
;
A
#
# COMPACT_ATOMS: atom_id res chain seq x y z
N MET A 1 20.52 -17.53 21.56
CA MET A 1 20.68 -16.30 20.75
C MET A 1 19.37 -16.07 20.04
N VAL A 2 18.57 -15.11 20.51
CA VAL A 2 17.26 -14.78 19.93
C VAL A 2 17.53 -14.09 18.60
N GLY A 3 17.10 -14.72 17.50
CA GLY A 3 17.22 -14.16 16.17
C GLY A 3 16.56 -12.79 16.14
N ILE A 4 17.31 -11.78 15.71
CA ILE A 4 16.77 -10.46 15.43
C ILE A 4 15.90 -10.64 14.19
N GLU A 5 14.61 -10.97 14.39
CA GLU A 5 13.61 -10.63 13.39
C GLU A 5 13.80 -9.15 13.11
N GLN A 6 14.24 -8.81 11.89
CA GLN A 6 14.30 -7.42 11.46
C GLN A 6 12.86 -6.90 11.47
N ARG A 7 12.42 -6.38 12.62
CA ARG A 7 11.11 -5.75 12.76
C ARG A 7 11.10 -4.59 11.79
N GLN A 8 10.34 -4.75 10.71
CA GLN A 8 10.28 -3.77 9.64
C GLN A 8 9.86 -2.42 10.23
N GLN A 9 10.74 -1.42 10.12
CA GLN A 9 10.53 -0.06 10.61
C GLN A 9 10.18 0.85 9.43
N TYR A 10 9.29 1.81 9.68
CA TYR A 10 8.84 2.77 8.69
C TYR A 10 9.07 4.19 9.21
N VAL A 11 9.68 5.05 8.39
CA VAL A 11 9.82 6.47 8.74
C VAL A 11 8.57 7.26 8.31
N PRO A 12 8.30 8.43 8.92
CA PRO A 12 7.09 9.20 8.62
C PRO A 12 6.88 9.50 7.13
N VAL A 13 7.94 9.81 6.39
CA VAL A 13 7.84 10.12 4.96
C VAL A 13 7.38 8.92 4.15
N GLU A 14 7.86 7.72 4.48
CA GLU A 14 7.44 6.49 3.81
C GLU A 14 5.97 6.22 4.08
N LEU A 15 5.49 6.30 5.33
CA LEU A 15 4.08 6.05 5.64
C LEU A 15 3.13 7.05 4.99
N VAL A 16 3.53 8.32 4.91
CA VAL A 16 2.76 9.37 4.22
C VAL A 16 2.62 9.03 2.74
N GLU A 17 3.72 8.62 2.09
CA GLU A 17 3.73 8.21 0.68
C GLU A 17 2.87 6.97 0.46
N TRP A 18 3.08 5.94 1.28
CA TRP A 18 2.39 4.65 1.17
C TRP A 18 0.89 4.74 1.41
N LEU A 19 0.48 5.48 2.45
CA LEU A 19 -0.93 5.54 2.86
C LEU A 19 -1.65 6.73 2.23
N GLY A 20 -0.94 7.59 1.50
CA GLY A 20 -1.50 8.74 0.83
C GLY A 20 -2.17 9.74 1.78
N ILE A 21 -1.66 9.85 3.01
CA ILE A 21 -2.13 10.80 4.03
C ILE A 21 -1.15 11.94 4.20
N SER A 22 -1.61 13.11 4.66
CA SER A 22 -0.69 14.20 4.96
C SER A 22 0.13 13.91 6.23
N ARG A 23 1.35 14.45 6.31
CA ARG A 23 2.21 14.36 7.49
C ARG A 23 1.51 14.91 8.75
N THR A 24 0.75 15.99 8.61
CA THR A 24 -0.07 16.55 9.68
C THR A 24 -1.12 15.56 10.18
N THR A 25 -1.76 14.80 9.27
CA THR A 25 -2.73 13.76 9.64
C THR A 25 -2.05 12.64 10.40
N LEU A 26 -0.91 12.16 9.91
CA LEU A 26 -0.11 11.12 10.57
C LEU A 26 0.26 11.54 12.01
N PHE A 27 0.79 12.74 12.18
CA PHE A 27 1.22 13.23 13.49
C PHE A 27 0.07 13.57 14.44
N ARG A 28 -1.10 13.96 13.93
CA ARG A 28 -2.30 14.10 14.76
C ARG A 28 -2.75 12.75 15.32
N TRP A 29 -2.55 11.67 14.56
CA TRP A 29 -2.96 10.34 15.00
C TRP A 29 -1.99 9.69 15.97
N ASP A 30 -0.70 9.98 15.80
CA ASP A 30 0.40 9.43 16.57
C ASP A 30 0.23 9.62 18.09
N GLY A 31 0.00 8.52 18.82
CA GLY A 31 -0.18 8.50 20.28
C GLY A 31 -1.54 8.96 20.79
N VAL A 32 -2.46 9.32 19.89
CA VAL A 32 -3.83 9.75 20.23
C VAL A 32 -4.85 8.74 19.70
N GLU A 33 -4.71 8.41 18.43
CA GLU A 33 -5.67 7.66 17.65
C GLU A 33 -5.12 6.31 17.16
N VAL A 34 -3.81 6.11 17.30
CA VAL A 34 -3.02 4.90 17.06
C VAL A 34 -1.86 4.86 18.07
N SER A 35 -1.20 3.72 18.19
CA SER A 35 0.01 3.56 19.01
C SER A 35 1.09 4.60 18.67
N SER A 36 1.81 5.07 19.68
CA SER A 36 2.85 6.09 19.52
C SER A 36 4.05 5.59 18.71
N SER A 37 4.58 6.46 17.87
CA SER A 37 5.88 6.28 17.23
C SER A 37 7.00 6.15 18.26
N GLN A 38 8.01 5.38 17.88
CA GLN A 38 9.24 5.23 18.65
C GLN A 38 10.29 6.18 18.09
N ARG A 39 11.39 6.34 18.84
CA ARG A 39 12.54 7.13 18.40
C ARG A 39 13.80 6.28 18.37
N ASP A 40 14.60 6.45 17.32
CA ASP A 40 15.91 5.84 17.23
C ASP A 40 16.92 6.57 18.13
N CYS A 41 18.17 6.10 18.16
CA CYS A 41 19.25 6.73 18.93
C CYS A 41 19.60 8.16 18.48
N ASN A 42 19.18 8.56 17.28
CA ASN A 42 19.36 9.91 16.74
C ASN A 42 18.15 10.81 17.00
N GLY A 43 17.12 10.30 17.69
CA GLY A 43 15.88 11.01 17.96
C GLY A 43 14.91 11.04 16.78
N ASN A 44 15.17 10.34 15.68
CA ASN A 44 14.27 10.23 14.54
C ASN A 44 13.08 9.35 14.87
N ARG A 45 11.88 9.79 14.45
CA ARG A 45 10.66 8.98 14.61
C ARG A 45 10.66 7.80 13.63
N PHE A 46 10.25 6.64 14.12
CA PHE A 46 9.91 5.50 13.30
C PHE A 46 8.65 4.80 13.86
N TYR A 47 7.99 4.07 12.98
CA TYR A 47 6.80 3.29 13.28
C TYR A 47 7.12 1.81 13.09
N THR A 48 6.69 0.96 14.01
CA THR A 48 6.79 -0.49 13.80
C THR A 48 5.74 -0.95 12.80
N ARG A 49 5.86 -2.18 12.30
CA ARG A 49 4.87 -2.77 11.40
C ARG A 49 3.48 -2.79 12.03
N GLU A 50 3.37 -3.09 13.32
CA GLU A 50 2.10 -3.12 14.05
C GLU A 50 1.43 -1.74 14.02
N THR A 51 2.18 -0.68 14.34
CA THR A 51 1.67 0.69 14.28
C THR A 51 1.32 1.11 12.85
N ALA A 52 2.13 0.72 11.85
CA ALA A 52 1.82 0.96 10.45
C ALA A 52 0.49 0.31 10.02
N VAL A 53 0.21 -0.90 10.51
CA VAL A 53 -1.06 -1.62 10.28
C VAL A 53 -2.24 -0.90 10.94
N GLU A 54 -2.09 -0.39 12.16
CA GLU A 54 -3.13 0.44 12.82
C GLU A 54 -3.46 1.69 11.99
N ILE A 55 -2.43 2.40 11.51
CA ILE A 55 -2.61 3.58 10.66
C ILE A 55 -3.32 3.20 9.35
N ALA A 56 -2.91 2.10 8.72
CA ALA A 56 -3.52 1.60 7.50
C ALA A 56 -5.01 1.25 7.69
N ASN A 57 -5.36 0.53 8.77
CA ASN A 57 -6.75 0.22 9.14
C ASN A 57 -7.58 1.49 9.29
N LYS A 58 -6.99 2.55 9.85
CA LYS A 58 -7.64 3.83 10.04
C LYS A 58 -7.87 4.61 8.74
N VAL A 59 -6.95 4.51 7.79
CA VAL A 59 -7.13 5.04 6.44
C VAL A 59 -8.26 4.29 5.73
N VAL A 60 -8.27 2.96 5.81
CA VAL A 60 -9.32 2.11 5.21
C VAL A 60 -10.70 2.43 5.79
N SER A 61 -10.83 2.55 7.12
CA SER A 61 -12.12 2.85 7.75
C SER A 61 -12.65 4.23 7.34
N LYS A 62 -11.79 5.27 7.31
CA LYS A 62 -12.19 6.60 6.83
C LYS A 62 -12.57 6.61 5.35
N ASN A 63 -11.85 5.88 4.50
CA ASN A 63 -12.18 5.77 3.09
C ASN A 63 -13.53 5.05 2.88
N ARG A 64 -13.80 3.96 3.63
CA ARG A 64 -15.08 3.25 3.62
C ARG A 64 -16.24 4.13 4.11
N MET A 65 -16.05 4.90 5.19
CA MET A 65 -17.07 5.82 5.69
C MET A 65 -17.35 7.00 4.74
N SER A 66 -16.40 7.38 3.89
CA SER A 66 -16.61 8.40 2.86
C SER A 66 -17.26 7.88 1.57
N GLY A 67 -17.50 6.56 1.48
CA GLY A 67 -17.79 5.87 0.22
C GLY A 67 -19.06 5.05 0.25
N ASP A 68 -20.20 5.73 0.10
CA ASP A 68 -21.19 5.23 -0.84
C ASP A 68 -20.57 5.41 -2.23
N LEU A 69 -19.94 4.34 -2.75
CA LEU A 69 -19.18 4.38 -4.02
C LEU A 69 -20.05 4.87 -5.21
N SER A 70 -21.38 4.81 -5.06
CA SER A 70 -22.38 5.37 -5.99
C SER A 70 -22.37 6.91 -6.05
N VAL A 71 -21.97 7.60 -4.98
CA VAL A 71 -21.93 9.07 -4.87
C VAL A 71 -20.59 9.63 -5.39
N ILE A 72 -19.52 8.84 -5.32
CA ILE A 72 -18.16 9.23 -5.74
C ILE A 72 -18.08 9.39 -7.27
N GLY A 73 -18.78 8.55 -8.04
CA GLY A 73 -18.77 8.61 -9.51
C GLY A 73 -19.29 9.94 -10.12
N LYS A 74 -19.95 10.79 -9.34
CA LYS A 74 -20.48 12.09 -9.82
C LYS A 74 -19.59 13.30 -9.51
N ARG A 75 -18.57 13.17 -8.67
CA ARG A 75 -17.77 14.31 -8.17
C ARG A 75 -16.27 14.24 -8.44
N PHE A 76 -15.75 13.10 -8.87
CA PHE A 76 -14.32 12.89 -9.05
C PHE A 76 -13.99 12.57 -10.49
N THR A 77 -12.85 13.05 -10.97
CA THR A 77 -12.32 12.65 -12.28
C THR A 77 -11.92 11.17 -12.24
N SER A 78 -11.83 10.53 -13.41
CA SER A 78 -11.33 9.15 -13.51
C SER A 78 -9.94 8.99 -12.87
N GLU A 79 -9.11 10.03 -12.94
CA GLU A 79 -7.76 10.03 -12.37
C GLU A 79 -7.77 10.07 -10.84
N GLU A 80 -8.66 10.88 -10.25
CA GLU A 80 -8.86 10.93 -8.79
C GLU A 80 -9.42 9.63 -8.24
N ILE A 81 -10.31 8.96 -8.99
CA ILE A 81 -10.83 7.63 -8.65
C ILE A 81 -9.70 6.60 -8.65
N THR A 82 -8.89 6.56 -9.70
CA THR A 82 -7.72 5.66 -9.81
C THR A 82 -6.74 5.89 -8.65
N LEU A 83 -6.45 7.15 -8.31
CA LEU A 83 -5.52 7.49 -7.25
C LEU A 83 -6.06 7.14 -5.85
N ARG A 84 -7.36 7.34 -5.61
CA ARG A 84 -8.04 6.90 -4.37
C ARG A 84 -8.09 5.39 -4.23
N MET A 85 -8.40 4.67 -5.31
CA MET A 85 -8.34 3.21 -5.34
C MET A 85 -6.91 2.72 -5.08
N GLY A 86 -5.90 3.34 -5.71
CA GLY A 86 -4.48 3.07 -5.45
C GLY A 86 -4.12 3.16 -3.97
N ARG A 87 -4.52 4.24 -3.30
CA ARG A 87 -4.27 4.44 -1.86
C ARG A 87 -5.01 3.43 -0.98
N PHE A 88 -6.26 3.13 -1.31
CA PHE A 88 -7.02 2.09 -0.60
C PHE A 88 -6.35 0.72 -0.73
N MET A 89 -5.84 0.40 -1.92
CA MET A 89 -5.13 -0.85 -2.17
C MET A 89 -3.81 -0.91 -1.40
N LEU A 90 -3.01 0.15 -1.39
CA LEU A 90 -1.76 0.21 -0.60
C LEU A 90 -2.02 0.03 0.90
N ALA A 91 -3.04 0.69 1.45
CA ALA A 91 -3.43 0.50 2.86
C ALA A 91 -3.94 -0.93 3.13
N SER A 92 -4.71 -1.51 2.21
CA SER A 92 -5.18 -2.90 2.32
C SER A 92 -4.03 -3.91 2.27
N TYR A 93 -3.01 -3.64 1.45
CA TYR A 93 -1.80 -4.45 1.36
C TYR A 93 -0.97 -4.42 2.65
N PHE A 94 -0.94 -3.31 3.39
CA PHE A 94 -0.31 -3.27 4.72
C PHE A 94 -0.97 -4.24 5.70
N ILE A 95 -2.30 -4.31 5.67
CA ILE A 95 -3.14 -5.11 6.58
C ILE A 95 -3.05 -6.59 6.23
N ASP A 96 -3.32 -6.94 4.97
CA ASP A 96 -3.25 -8.32 4.47
C ASP A 96 -2.69 -8.33 3.04
N PRO A 97 -1.36 -8.49 2.91
CA PRO A 97 -0.71 -8.54 1.61
C PRO A 97 -1.28 -9.64 0.70
N LEU A 98 -1.64 -10.80 1.26
CA LEU A 98 -2.07 -11.95 0.47
C LEU A 98 -3.49 -11.75 -0.08
N ALA A 99 -4.43 -11.35 0.77
CA ALA A 99 -5.80 -11.06 0.34
C ALA A 99 -5.86 -9.90 -0.65
N CYS A 100 -5.00 -8.88 -0.45
CA CYS A 100 -4.88 -7.77 -1.38
C CYS A 100 -4.35 -8.24 -2.74
N LEU A 101 -3.33 -9.10 -2.78
CA LEU A 101 -2.79 -9.67 -4.03
C LEU A 101 -3.80 -10.55 -4.77
N MET A 102 -4.60 -11.35 -4.08
CA MET A 102 -5.69 -12.10 -4.72
C MET A 102 -6.74 -11.17 -5.32
N SER A 103 -7.02 -10.05 -4.65
CA SER A 103 -7.94 -9.03 -5.18
C SER A 103 -7.33 -8.32 -6.40
N PHE A 104 -6.01 -8.11 -6.44
CA PHE A 104 -5.28 -7.55 -7.58
C PHE A 104 -5.31 -8.46 -8.81
N GLU A 105 -5.07 -9.76 -8.64
CA GLU A 105 -5.17 -10.75 -9.73
C GLU A 105 -6.54 -10.68 -10.43
N ASN A 106 -7.61 -10.37 -9.68
CA ASN A 106 -8.96 -10.19 -10.21
C ASN A 106 -9.26 -8.80 -10.80
N LEU A 107 -8.50 -7.76 -10.44
CA LEU A 107 -8.68 -6.36 -10.88
C LEU A 107 -7.90 -6.01 -12.14
N VAL A 108 -6.77 -6.69 -12.39
CA VAL A 108 -5.91 -6.47 -13.57
C VAL A 108 -6.61 -6.82 -14.88
N SER A 109 -7.64 -7.65 -14.85
CA SER A 109 -8.52 -7.87 -16.02
C SER A 109 -9.35 -6.63 -16.38
N VAL A 110 -9.43 -5.62 -15.51
CA VAL A 110 -10.37 -4.48 -15.63
C VAL A 110 -9.67 -3.11 -15.58
N SER A 111 -8.46 -2.96 -15.01
CA SER A 111 -7.86 -1.62 -14.84
C SER A 111 -6.33 -1.57 -14.67
N ASN A 112 -5.70 -0.50 -15.19
CA ASN A 112 -4.27 -0.20 -15.04
C ASN A 112 -3.97 0.29 -13.62
N ILE A 113 -3.19 -0.48 -12.86
CA ILE A 113 -2.61 -0.02 -11.59
C ILE A 113 -1.55 1.05 -11.90
N SER A 114 -1.56 2.17 -11.19
CA SER A 114 -0.58 3.25 -11.42
C SER A 114 0.86 2.78 -11.15
N ASN A 115 1.81 3.32 -11.92
CA ASN A 115 3.24 3.00 -11.77
C ASN A 115 3.76 3.29 -10.35
N ASP A 116 3.22 4.30 -9.67
CA ASP A 116 3.61 4.63 -8.29
C ASP A 116 3.22 3.54 -7.29
N VAL A 117 2.02 2.97 -7.43
CA VAL A 117 1.56 1.85 -6.59
C VAL A 117 2.43 0.62 -6.84
N GLN A 118 2.75 0.34 -8.11
CA GLN A 118 3.65 -0.76 -8.47
C GLN A 118 5.05 -0.58 -7.86
N ARG A 119 5.63 0.63 -7.97
CA ARG A 119 6.93 0.97 -7.41
C ARG A 119 6.97 0.81 -5.88
N LEU A 120 5.92 1.24 -5.19
CA LEU A 120 5.83 1.12 -3.74
C LEU A 120 5.76 -0.36 -3.32
N ILE A 121 4.87 -1.15 -3.92
CA ILE A 121 4.77 -2.59 -3.66
C ILE A 121 6.11 -3.30 -3.94
N ALA A 122 6.77 -2.98 -5.06
CA ALA A 122 8.10 -3.52 -5.38
C ALA A 122 9.15 -3.18 -4.30
N THR A 123 9.11 -1.96 -3.75
CA THR A 123 10.04 -1.51 -2.70
C THR A 123 9.83 -2.28 -1.39
N ASP A 124 8.59 -2.54 -0.97
CA ASP A 124 8.31 -3.42 0.19
C ASP A 124 8.84 -4.84 -0.06
N VAL A 125 8.62 -5.37 -1.26
CA VAL A 125 9.01 -6.73 -1.61
C VAL A 125 10.52 -6.94 -1.64
N ILE A 126 11.30 -5.95 -2.03
CA ILE A 126 12.77 -6.01 -1.99
C ILE A 126 13.28 -6.15 -0.56
N ARG A 127 12.58 -5.53 0.41
CA ARG A 127 12.92 -5.57 1.84
C ARG A 127 12.58 -6.93 2.49
N ARG A 128 11.76 -7.75 1.84
CA ARG A 128 11.39 -9.10 2.32
C ARG A 128 12.46 -10.13 1.98
N GLU A 129 12.58 -11.15 2.82
CA GLU A 129 13.49 -12.27 2.58
C GLU A 129 13.19 -12.98 1.25
N ARG A 130 14.21 -13.55 0.61
CA ARG A 130 14.07 -14.22 -0.69
C ARG A 130 13.07 -15.39 -0.67
N GLY A 131 12.89 -16.04 0.47
CA GLY A 131 11.93 -17.14 0.66
C GLY A 131 10.50 -16.71 1.02
N ASP A 132 10.24 -15.41 1.17
CA ASP A 132 8.90 -14.92 1.52
C ASP A 132 7.91 -15.19 0.37
N ARG A 133 6.80 -15.88 0.70
CA ARG A 133 5.74 -16.23 -0.25
C ARG A 133 5.06 -15.00 -0.87
N ILE A 134 4.98 -13.89 -0.12
CA ILE A 134 4.44 -12.61 -0.61
C ILE A 134 5.37 -12.05 -1.68
N ARG A 135 6.69 -12.08 -1.44
CA ARG A 135 7.69 -11.64 -2.42
C ARG A 135 7.57 -12.44 -3.73
N ALA A 136 7.53 -13.76 -3.65
CA ALA A 136 7.39 -14.62 -4.84
C ALA A 136 6.10 -14.31 -5.62
N ARG A 137 4.98 -14.09 -4.91
CA ARG A 137 3.69 -13.83 -5.54
C ARG A 137 3.61 -12.45 -6.19
N VAL A 138 4.17 -11.42 -5.57
CA VAL A 138 4.26 -10.08 -6.18
C VAL A 138 5.10 -10.10 -7.46
N TRP A 139 6.27 -10.77 -7.44
CA TRP A 139 7.10 -10.86 -8.65
C TRP A 139 6.38 -11.59 -9.78
N LYS A 140 5.68 -12.70 -9.46
CA LYS A 140 4.84 -13.40 -10.43
C LYS A 140 3.75 -12.48 -10.99
N PHE A 141 3.12 -11.68 -10.14
CA PHE A 141 2.10 -10.71 -10.52
C PHE A 141 2.64 -9.64 -11.47
N PHE A 142 3.78 -9.00 -11.15
CA PHE A 142 4.39 -8.00 -12.04
C PHE A 142 4.83 -8.57 -13.38
N TYR A 143 5.43 -9.77 -13.39
CA TYR A 143 5.84 -10.42 -14.63
C TYR A 143 4.64 -10.77 -15.53
N GLN A 144 3.55 -11.26 -14.93
CA GLN A 144 2.30 -11.51 -15.67
C GLN A 144 1.68 -10.22 -16.21
N TYR A 145 1.76 -9.12 -15.46
CA TYR A 145 1.26 -7.82 -15.90
C TYR A 145 2.07 -7.27 -17.08
N GLU A 146 3.41 -7.28 -17.02
CA GLU A 146 4.27 -6.85 -18.13
C GLU A 146 4.04 -7.69 -19.38
N ALA A 147 3.98 -9.02 -19.24
CA ALA A 147 3.68 -9.91 -20.36
C ALA A 147 2.28 -9.65 -20.97
N CYS A 148 1.29 -9.32 -20.14
CA CYS A 148 -0.06 -9.00 -20.59
C CYS A 148 -0.13 -7.63 -21.29
N LYS A 149 0.58 -6.63 -20.78
CA LYS A 149 0.69 -5.30 -21.39
C LYS A 149 1.33 -5.37 -22.78
N ASP A 150 2.42 -6.12 -22.93
CA ASP A 150 3.06 -6.34 -24.22
C ASP A 150 2.14 -7.04 -25.22
N CYS A 151 1.29 -7.97 -24.78
CA CYS A 151 0.29 -8.61 -25.62
C CYS A 151 -0.82 -7.65 -26.05
N LEU A 152 -1.31 -6.81 -25.15
CA LEU A 152 -2.35 -5.81 -25.44
C LEU A 152 -1.85 -4.70 -26.36
N ASP A 153 -0.61 -4.25 -26.17
CA ASP A 153 0.02 -3.24 -27.02
C ASP A 153 0.28 -3.78 -28.44
N LYS A 154 0.59 -5.08 -28.58
CA LYS A 154 0.72 -5.75 -29.89
C LYS A 154 -0.61 -5.99 -30.61
N GLN A 155 -1.72 -6.08 -29.89
CA GLN A 155 -3.06 -6.21 -30.48
C GLN A 155 -3.68 -4.86 -30.89
N ARG A 156 -3.03 -3.75 -30.55
CA ARG A 156 -3.46 -2.38 -30.86
C ARG A 156 -2.87 -1.81 -32.17
N ILE A 157 -2.17 -2.64 -32.95
CA ILE A 157 -1.61 -2.34 -34.28
C ILE A 157 -2.42 -3.09 -35.33
#